data_AF-C6VXJ4-F1
#
_entry.id   AF-C6VXJ4-F1
#
_cell.length_a   1.000
_cell.length_b   1.000
_cell.length_c   1.000
_cell.angle_alpha   90.00
_cell.angle_beta   90.00
_cell.angle_gamma   90.00
#
_symmetry.space_group_name_H-M   'P 1'
#
loop_
_entity.id
_entity.type
_entity.pdbx_description
1 polymer ?
#
loop_
_entity_poly.entity_id
_entity_poly.type
_entity_poly.pdbx_seq_one_letter_code
_entity_poly.pdbx_strand_id
1 'polypeptide(L)'
;MILPEPTANIRVIAGANSLDIILKNTHYPDDLLASDAPVACRIEWTAEGPFLVFGFRLPSYDFSEPLDNRGQGCPGWLHQPQITVRLLLADNVIADRVTERIFVLSQHDSDRIRGNQ
;
A
#
# COMPACT_ATOMS: atom_id res chain seq x y z
N MET A 1 18.80 7.10 -2.02
CA MET A 1 17.62 7.41 -1.17
C MET A 1 17.38 6.18 -0.32
N ILE A 2 17.15 6.32 0.98
CA ILE A 2 16.94 5.18 1.89
C ILE A 2 15.43 4.97 1.99
N LEU A 3 14.93 3.82 1.54
CA LEU A 3 13.53 3.45 1.71
C LEU A 3 13.28 3.09 3.19
N PRO A 4 12.12 3.46 3.76
CA PRO A 4 11.72 2.95 5.06
C PRO A 4 11.54 1.42 4.99
N GLU A 5 11.98 0.71 6.02
CA GLU A 5 12.00 -0.76 6.00
C GLU A 5 10.59 -1.37 5.93
N PRO A 6 10.41 -2.51 5.23
CA PRO A 6 9.16 -3.26 5.28
C PRO A 6 8.91 -3.76 6.71
N THR A 7 7.66 -3.70 7.17
CA THR A 7 7.33 -4.07 8.56
C THR A 7 6.57 -5.40 8.62
N ALA A 8 6.87 -6.25 9.61
CA ALA A 8 6.14 -7.51 9.85
C ALA A 8 4.65 -7.31 10.24
N ASN A 9 4.24 -6.05 10.41
CA ASN A 9 2.91 -5.63 10.80
C ASN A 9 2.03 -5.29 9.61
N ILE A 10 2.56 -5.40 8.39
CA ILE A 10 1.86 -5.16 7.14
C ILE A 10 1.56 -6.50 6.48
N ARG A 11 0.38 -6.61 5.88
CA ARG A 11 0.01 -7.70 4.98
C ARG A 11 -0.47 -7.11 3.67
N VAL A 12 0.16 -7.52 2.57
CA VAL A 12 -0.25 -7.16 1.22
C VAL A 12 -1.15 -8.26 0.65
N ILE A 13 -2.30 -7.87 0.11
CA ILE A 13 -3.26 -8.76 -0.55
C ILE A 13 -3.54 -8.22 -1.94
N ALA A 14 -3.17 -9.00 -2.96
CA ALA A 14 -3.52 -8.71 -4.35
C ALA A 14 -4.98 -9.08 -4.62
N GLY A 15 -5.85 -8.08 -4.73
CA GLY A 15 -7.25 -8.25 -5.08
C GLY A 15 -7.50 -8.27 -6.59
N ALA A 16 -8.76 -8.48 -6.97
CA ALA A 16 -9.17 -8.43 -8.38
C ALA A 16 -9.14 -7.02 -8.97
N ASN A 17 -9.38 -5.99 -8.14
CA ASN A 17 -9.49 -4.59 -8.59
C ASN A 17 -8.54 -3.64 -7.85
N SER A 18 -7.99 -4.07 -6.71
CA SER A 18 -7.13 -3.23 -5.87
C SER A 18 -6.00 -4.04 -5.26
N LEU A 19 -4.95 -3.33 -4.87
CA LEU A 19 -3.92 -3.83 -3.98
C LEU A 19 -4.26 -3.38 -2.56
N ASP A 20 -4.59 -4.33 -1.69
CA ASP A 20 -4.99 -4.06 -0.32
C ASP A 20 -3.76 -4.20 0.60
N ILE A 21 -3.40 -3.13 1.30
CA ILE A 21 -2.32 -3.04 2.28
C ILE A 21 -2.95 -2.98 3.66
N ILE A 22 -2.81 -4.05 4.44
CA ILE A 22 -3.44 -4.18 5.75
C ILE A 22 -2.41 -3.93 6.84
N LEU A 23 -2.67 -2.91 7.65
CA LEU A 23 -1.93 -2.58 8.87
C LEU A 23 -2.58 -3.30 10.06
N LYS A 24 -1.79 -4.08 10.80
CA LYS A 24 -2.25 -4.72 12.04
C LYS A 24 -2.36 -3.68 13.15
N ASN A 25 -3.56 -3.49 13.70
CA ASN A 25 -3.84 -2.45 14.70
C ASN A 25 -3.02 -2.55 16.00
N THR A 26 -2.38 -3.69 16.30
CA THR A 26 -1.54 -3.85 17.50
C THR A 26 -0.31 -2.93 17.53
N HIS A 27 0.04 -2.28 16.41
CA HIS A 27 1.24 -1.44 16.29
C HIS A 27 0.98 -0.03 15.74
N TYR A 28 -0.26 0.28 15.38
CA TYR A 28 -0.63 1.56 14.78
C TYR A 28 -1.77 2.19 15.57
N PRO A 29 -1.82 3.52 15.70
CA PRO A 29 -2.92 4.17 16.41
C PRO A 29 -4.20 4.14 15.56
N ASP A 30 -5.36 4.03 16.22
CA ASP A 30 -6.68 3.92 15.56
C ASP A 30 -6.99 5.10 14.60
N ASP A 31 -6.42 6.27 14.89
CA ASP A 31 -6.61 7.52 14.15
C ASP A 31 -5.58 7.73 13.03
N LEU A 32 -4.65 6.78 12.81
CA LEU A 32 -3.60 6.90 11.78
C LEU A 32 -4.17 7.16 10.39
N LEU A 33 -5.34 6.58 10.11
CA LEU A 33 -6.05 6.69 8.83
C LEU A 33 -7.33 7.57 8.93
N ALA A 34 -7.52 8.33 10.02
CA ALA A 34 -8.66 9.24 10.17
C ALA A 34 -8.75 10.25 9.02
N SER A 35 -9.93 10.70 8.58
CA SER A 35 -10.15 11.57 7.38
C SER A 35 -9.23 12.79 7.24
N ASP A 36 -8.79 13.36 8.36
CA ASP A 36 -7.92 14.53 8.46
C ASP A 36 -6.43 14.18 8.67
N ALA A 37 -6.11 12.90 8.85
CA ALA A 37 -4.73 12.42 8.96
C ALA A 37 -3.99 12.60 7.63
N PRO A 38 -2.80 13.23 7.64
CA PRO A 38 -1.97 13.37 6.45
C PRO A 38 -1.28 12.03 6.16
N VAL A 39 -1.82 11.29 5.20
CA VAL A 39 -1.24 10.05 4.68
C VAL A 39 -0.93 10.24 3.21
N ALA A 40 0.34 10.08 2.85
CA ALA A 40 0.82 10.13 1.48
C ALA A 40 1.13 8.73 0.97
N CYS A 41 0.77 8.45 -0.28
CA CYS A 41 1.17 7.25 -0.99
C CYS A 41 1.86 7.66 -2.29
N ARG A 42 3.07 7.16 -2.53
CA ARG A 42 3.83 7.42 -3.76
C ARG A 42 4.57 6.17 -4.22
N ILE A 43 4.99 6.19 -5.49
CA ILE A 43 5.85 5.15 -6.05
C ILE A 43 7.29 5.65 -6.08
N GLU A 44 8.21 4.85 -5.54
CA GLU A 44 9.64 5.05 -5.69
C GLU A 44 10.26 3.91 -6.51
N TRP A 45 11.04 4.26 -7.53
CA TRP A 45 11.71 3.30 -8.39
C TRP A 45 13.16 3.15 -7.94
N THR A 46 13.54 1.93 -7.55
CA THR A 46 14.91 1.59 -7.16
C THR A 46 15.54 0.62 -8.15
N ALA A 47 16.79 0.21 -7.91
CA ALA A 47 17.45 -0.83 -8.71
C ALA A 47 16.75 -2.20 -8.59
N GLU A 48 15.99 -2.43 -7.51
CA GLU A 48 15.30 -3.70 -7.24
C GLU A 48 13.87 -3.74 -7.82
N GLY A 49 13.30 -2.58 -8.15
CA GLY A 49 11.98 -2.46 -8.75
C GLY A 49 11.17 -1.27 -8.23
N PRO A 50 9.87 -1.23 -8.55
CA PRO A 50 8.95 -0.26 -7.98
C PRO A 50 8.57 -0.60 -6.53
N PHE A 51 8.55 0.40 -5.67
CA PHE A 51 8.12 0.32 -4.28
C PHE A 51 6.98 1.30 -4.04
N LEU A 52 5.94 0.86 -3.33
CA LEU A 52 4.99 1.75 -2.70
C LEU A 52 5.61 2.31 -1.43
N VAL A 53 5.59 3.63 -1.28
CA VAL A 53 6.05 4.32 -0.07
C VAL A 53 4.88 5.03 0.56
N PHE A 54 4.61 4.70 1.82
CA PHE A 54 3.58 5.34 2.63
C PHE A 54 4.25 6.25 3.66
N GLY A 55 3.85 7.52 3.62
CA GLY A 55 4.29 8.55 4.56
C GLY A 55 3.14 9.00 5.46
N PHE A 56 3.37 9.04 6.76
CA PHE A 56 2.41 9.46 7.78
C PHE A 56 2.86 10.74 8.47
N ARG A 57 2.01 11.29 9.35
CA ARG A 57 2.38 12.42 10.21
C ARG A 57 3.64 12.14 11.04
N LEU A 58 3.76 10.92 11.55
CA LEU A 58 4.89 10.47 12.36
C LEU A 58 5.75 9.53 11.51
N PRO A 59 7.01 9.91 11.16
CA PRO A 59 7.87 9.11 10.30
C PRO A 59 8.19 7.71 10.83
N SER A 60 8.00 7.47 12.13
CA SER A 60 8.16 6.14 12.75
C SER A 60 7.14 5.11 12.24
N TYR A 61 6.07 5.55 11.58
CA TYR A 61 5.09 4.67 10.93
C TYR A 61 5.27 4.57 9.43
N ASP A 62 6.19 5.33 8.85
CA ASP A 62 6.48 5.26 7.41
C ASP A 62 6.99 3.87 7.07
N PHE A 63 6.56 3.34 5.93
CA PHE A 63 7.01 2.04 5.45
C PHE A 63 7.00 2.01 3.93
N SER A 64 7.72 1.03 3.38
CA SER A 64 7.67 0.75 1.96
C SER A 64 7.39 -0.72 1.70
N GLU A 65 6.65 -0.98 0.63
CA GLU A 65 6.32 -2.33 0.18
C GLU A 65 6.74 -2.49 -1.28
N PRO A 66 7.55 -3.50 -1.63
CA PRO A 66 7.89 -3.78 -3.01
C PRO A 66 6.62 -4.17 -3.78
N LEU A 67 6.45 -3.60 -4.97
CA LEU A 67 5.46 -4.07 -5.94
C LEU A 67 6.07 -5.25 -6.71
N ASP A 68 6.33 -6.34 -6.00
CA ASP A 68 6.84 -7.57 -6.60
C ASP A 68 5.67 -8.46 -7.08
N ASN A 69 5.69 -8.79 -8.37
CA ASN A 69 4.73 -9.70 -9.00
C ASN A 69 5.17 -11.18 -8.96
N ARG A 70 6.32 -11.50 -8.36
CA ARG A 70 6.97 -12.82 -8.45
C ARG A 70 6.23 -13.97 -7.75
N GLY A 71 5.15 -13.71 -7.02
CA GLY A 71 4.53 -14.72 -6.14
C GLY A 71 3.11 -15.16 -6.48
N GLN A 72 2.31 -14.36 -7.18
CA GLN A 72 0.87 -14.63 -7.32
C GLN A 72 0.45 -14.25 -8.74
N GLY A 73 -0.08 -15.23 -9.49
CA GLY A 73 -0.39 -15.09 -10.92
C GLY A 73 -1.16 -13.82 -11.26
N CYS A 74 -0.95 -13.29 -12.48
CA CYS A 74 -1.48 -12.03 -13.04
C CYS A 74 -2.66 -11.44 -12.24
N PRO A 75 -2.37 -10.65 -11.20
CA PRO A 75 -3.41 -10.21 -10.30
C PRO A 75 -4.23 -9.10 -10.97
N GLY A 76 -5.55 -9.22 -10.91
CA GLY A 76 -6.49 -8.36 -11.64
C GLY A 76 -6.30 -6.86 -11.41
N TRP A 77 -5.75 -6.46 -10.25
CA TRP A 77 -5.43 -5.06 -9.95
C TRP A 77 -4.42 -4.43 -10.91
N LEU A 78 -3.49 -5.21 -11.48
CA LEU A 78 -2.53 -4.73 -12.48
C LEU A 78 -3.20 -4.40 -13.81
N HIS A 79 -4.33 -5.05 -14.13
CA HIS A 79 -5.07 -4.85 -15.37
C HIS A 79 -6.03 -3.66 -15.31
N GLN A 80 -6.14 -3.00 -14.15
CA GLN A 80 -6.96 -1.80 -14.03
C GLN A 80 -6.32 -0.65 -14.82
N PRO A 81 -7.13 0.22 -15.45
CA PRO A 81 -6.61 1.40 -16.15
C PRO A 81 -5.70 2.23 -15.25
N GLN A 82 -6.15 2.45 -14.01
CA GLN A 82 -5.38 3.03 -12.91
C GLN A 82 -5.35 2.05 -11.75
N ILE A 83 -4.15 1.80 -11.24
CA ILE A 83 -3.96 0.91 -10.09
C ILE A 83 -4.51 1.59 -8.84
N THR A 84 -5.42 0.88 -8.16
CA THR A 84 -6.00 1.34 -6.90
C THR A 84 -5.32 0.61 -5.75
N VAL A 85 -4.86 1.36 -4.76
CA VAL A 85 -4.24 0.86 -3.53
C VAL A 85 -5.12 1.23 -2.34
N ARG A 86 -5.53 0.24 -1.56
CA ARG A 86 -6.34 0.44 -0.35
C ARG A 86 -5.50 0.18 0.87
N LEU A 87 -5.26 1.20 1.67
CA LEU A 87 -4.60 1.08 2.96
C LEU A 87 -5.67 0.90 4.04
N LEU A 88 -5.65 -0.24 4.73
CA LEU A 88 -6.66 -0.64 5.70
C LEU A 88 -6.01 -0.78 7.07
N LEU A 89 -6.60 -0.18 8.10
CA LEU A 89 -6.26 -0.45 9.48
C LEU A 89 -7.28 -1.46 10.03
N ALA A 90 -6.82 -2.69 10.28
CA ALA A 90 -7.67 -3.78 10.72
C ALA A 90 -7.32 -4.21 12.15
N ASP A 91 -8.34 -4.31 13.00
CA ASP A 91 -8.22 -4.97 14.29
C ASP A 91 -8.28 -6.49 14.09
N ASN A 92 -7.41 -7.23 14.77
CA ASN A 92 -7.30 -8.69 14.62
C ASN A 92 -8.51 -9.45 15.19
N VAL A 93 -9.45 -8.77 15.86
CA VAL A 93 -10.48 -9.43 16.69
C VAL A 93 -11.91 -9.18 16.20
N ILE A 94 -12.25 -8.07 15.54
CA ILE A 94 -13.65 -7.78 15.16
C ILE A 94 -13.74 -7.03 13.83
N ALA A 95 -14.48 -7.60 12.87
CA ALA A 95 -14.67 -7.14 11.50
C ALA A 95 -15.52 -5.85 11.34
N ASP A 96 -15.74 -5.06 12.39
CA ASP A 96 -16.76 -3.99 12.36
C ASP A 96 -16.23 -2.57 12.17
N ARG A 97 -14.92 -2.32 12.37
CA ARG A 97 -14.31 -1.00 12.13
C ARG A 97 -13.00 -1.14 11.38
N VAL A 98 -13.12 -1.14 10.05
CA VAL A 98 -11.98 -0.98 9.16
C VAL A 98 -11.93 0.49 8.77
N THR A 99 -10.95 1.23 9.29
CA THR A 99 -10.63 2.55 8.75
C THR A 99 -9.81 2.32 7.48
N GLU A 100 -10.24 2.89 6.36
CA GLU A 100 -9.55 2.73 5.09
C GLU A 100 -9.18 4.06 4.43
N ARG A 101 -8.15 3.98 3.60
CA ARG A 101 -7.68 5.04 2.72
C ARG A 101 -7.44 4.49 1.34
N ILE A 102 -8.05 5.12 0.35
CA ILE A 102 -7.94 4.71 -1.04
C ILE A 102 -7.00 5.68 -1.75
N PHE A 103 -6.00 5.14 -2.43
CA PHE A 103 -5.06 5.86 -3.27
C PHE A 103 -5.17 5.33 -4.69
N VAL A 104 -5.29 6.23 -5.65
CA VAL A 104 -5.30 5.89 -7.07
C VAL A 104 -3.98 6.36 -7.66
N LEU A 105 -3.20 5.43 -8.19
CA LEU A 105 -1.93 5.77 -8.82
C LEU A 105 -2.19 6.55 -10.11
N SER A 106 -1.22 7.41 -10.46
CA SER A 106 -1.29 8.13 -11.74
C SER A 106 -1.32 7.14 -12.90
N GLN A 107 -1.90 7.56 -14.03
CA GLN A 107 -1.89 6.74 -15.25
C GLN A 107 -0.46 6.38 -15.65
N HIS A 108 0.46 7.35 -15.58
CA HIS A 108 1.88 7.17 -15.88
C HIS A 108 2.53 6.09 -14.99
N ASP A 109 2.32 6.14 -13.68
CA ASP A 109 2.88 5.15 -12.76
C ASP A 109 2.27 3.77 -13.00
N SER A 110 0.96 3.72 -13.26
CA SER A 110 0.25 2.48 -13.56
C SER A 110 0.75 1.82 -14.84
N ASP A 111 0.93 2.60 -15.92
CA ASP A 111 1.50 2.13 -17.17
C ASP A 111 2.95 1.67 -16.99
N ARG A 112 3.74 2.41 -16.21
CA ARG A 112 5.14 2.07 -15.95
C ARG A 112 5.29 0.80 -15.11
N ILE A 113 4.41 0.57 -14.13
CA ILE A 113 4.35 -0.68 -13.35
C ILE A 113 4.01 -1.85 -14.28
N ARG A 114 3.01 -1.68 -15.17
CA ARG A 114 2.64 -2.69 -16.17
C ARG A 114 3.75 -2.97 -17.17
N GLY A 115 4.50 -1.96 -17.60
CA GLY A 115 5.57 -2.08 -18.59
C GLY A 115 6.90 -2.64 -18.05
N ASN A 116 7.06 -2.75 -16.72
CA ASN A 116 8.22 -3.38 -16.06
C ASN A 116 7.95 -4.82 -15.61
N GLN A 117 6.83 -5.41 -16.06
CA GLN A 117 6.56 -6.85 -16.00
C GLN A 117 7.41 -7.60 -17.02
#